data_AF-K2T0W1-F1
#
_entry.id   AF-K2T0W1-F1
#
_cell.length_a   1.000
_cell.length_b   1.000
_cell.length_c   1.000
_cell.angle_alpha   90.00
_cell.angle_beta   90.00
_cell.angle_gamma   90.00
#
_symmetry.space_group_name_H-M   'P 1'
#
loop_
_entity.id
_entity.type
_entity.pdbx_description
1 polymer ?
#
loop_
_entity_poly.entity_id
_entity_poly.type
_entity_poly.pdbx_seq_one_letter_code
_entity_poly.pdbx_strand_id
1 'polypeptide(L)'
;MQLLQLLLATASLSFNHAAVTKRQDGESGFSHGQPISADGKGGPLLGGTNKQVDLDNPSNLGAACTDSGVVPNLKWRFSDSHVKLSNGGWTREQVVTDLPLSRDIAAAQQHLRQGAIRELHWHQVAE
;
A
#
# COMPACT_ATOMS: atom_id res chain seq x y z
N MET A 1 5.18 -17.96 68.83
CA MET A 1 3.93 -17.90 68.05
C MET A 1 4.07 -16.79 67.02
N GLN A 2 3.80 -17.12 65.76
CA GLN A 2 3.77 -16.31 64.53
C GLN A 2 4.97 -15.39 64.21
N LEU A 3 5.79 -15.81 63.24
CA LEU A 3 6.56 -14.89 62.39
C LEU A 3 6.01 -14.96 60.96
N LEU A 4 5.70 -13.76 60.46
CA LEU A 4 4.95 -13.39 59.27
C LEU A 4 5.77 -13.67 57.99
N GLN A 5 5.20 -14.34 56.99
CA GLN A 5 5.79 -14.45 55.65
C GLN A 5 5.35 -13.25 54.79
N LEU A 6 6.30 -12.46 54.31
CA LEU A 6 6.08 -11.36 53.36
C LEU A 6 6.42 -11.86 51.95
N LEU A 7 5.41 -11.90 51.08
CA LEU A 7 5.51 -12.30 49.67
C LEU A 7 6.03 -11.09 48.84
N LEU A 8 7.20 -11.18 48.23
CA LEU A 8 7.66 -10.24 47.21
C LEU A 8 7.33 -10.80 45.82
N ALA A 9 6.34 -10.21 45.15
CA ALA A 9 6.06 -10.48 43.74
C ALA A 9 7.01 -9.63 42.86
N THR A 10 7.87 -10.27 42.10
CA THR A 10 8.71 -9.61 41.10
C THR A 10 7.91 -9.44 39.80
N ALA A 11 7.60 -8.19 39.44
CA ALA A 11 7.02 -7.87 38.14
C ALA A 11 8.15 -7.91 37.08
N SER A 12 8.11 -8.90 36.19
CA SER A 12 8.98 -8.96 35.01
C SER A 12 8.46 -8.00 33.94
N LEU A 13 9.18 -6.90 33.73
CA LEU A 13 9.01 -6.04 32.56
C LEU A 13 9.56 -6.78 31.32
N SER A 14 8.65 -7.33 30.51
CA SER A 14 8.99 -7.90 29.21
C SER A 14 9.34 -6.78 28.24
N PHE A 15 10.64 -6.54 28.04
CA PHE A 15 11.11 -5.73 26.92
C PHE A 15 10.92 -6.53 25.61
N ASN A 16 9.99 -6.09 24.77
CA ASN A 16 9.90 -6.58 23.39
C ASN A 16 11.21 -6.23 22.68
N HIS A 17 12.02 -7.25 22.40
CA HIS A 17 13.20 -7.12 21.55
C HIS A 17 12.72 -6.71 20.14
N ALA A 18 12.98 -5.46 19.76
CA ALA A 18 12.93 -5.09 18.35
C ALA A 18 13.95 -5.98 17.63
N ALA A 19 13.48 -6.89 16.79
CA ALA A 19 14.34 -7.81 16.06
C ALA A 19 15.27 -6.99 15.17
N VAL A 20 16.57 -6.99 15.50
CA VAL A 20 17.62 -6.44 14.63
C VAL A 20 17.68 -7.35 13.41
N THR A 21 17.06 -6.93 12.31
CA THR A 21 17.20 -7.63 11.03
C THR A 21 18.66 -7.52 10.58
N LYS A 22 19.36 -8.65 10.43
CA LYS A 22 20.72 -8.66 9.89
C LYS A 22 20.71 -7.97 8.53
N ARG A 23 21.69 -7.07 8.31
CA ARG A 23 21.99 -6.58 6.96
C ARG A 23 22.37 -7.79 6.11
N GLN A 24 21.66 -8.03 5.01
CA GLN A 24 22.14 -8.97 3.99
C GLN A 24 23.26 -8.24 3.26
N ASP A 25 24.46 -8.82 3.32
CA ASP A 25 25.67 -8.21 2.79
C ASP A 25 25.58 -8.12 1.26
N GLY A 26 25.45 -6.91 0.71
CA GLY A 26 25.59 -6.61 -0.72
C GLY A 26 24.34 -6.73 -1.62
N GLU A 27 23.21 -7.24 -1.12
CA GLU A 27 21.97 -7.37 -1.91
C GLU A 27 20.94 -6.29 -1.55
N SER A 28 20.24 -5.76 -2.57
CA SER A 28 19.16 -4.79 -2.36
C SER A 28 17.93 -5.46 -1.72
N GLY A 29 17.30 -4.80 -0.75
CA GLY A 29 16.09 -5.27 -0.07
C GLY A 29 14.80 -5.10 -0.86
N PHE A 30 14.83 -4.48 -2.05
CA PHE A 30 13.62 -4.12 -2.80
C PHE A 30 12.73 -5.33 -3.16
N SER A 31 13.35 -6.46 -3.51
CA SER A 31 12.65 -7.73 -3.79
C SER A 31 11.92 -8.31 -2.58
N HIS A 32 12.29 -7.88 -1.38
CA HIS A 32 11.67 -8.28 -0.11
C HIS A 32 10.69 -7.22 0.42
N GLY A 33 10.42 -6.17 -0.36
CA GLY A 33 9.58 -5.05 0.05
C GLY A 33 10.27 -4.12 1.04
N GLN A 34 11.61 -4.04 1.02
CA GLN A 34 12.40 -3.21 1.92
C GLN A 34 13.13 -2.11 1.14
N PRO A 35 13.12 -0.85 1.61
CA PRO A 35 13.82 0.26 0.98
C PRO A 35 15.29 0.26 1.38
N ILE A 36 16.02 -0.78 0.98
CA ILE A 36 17.45 -0.97 1.24
C ILE A 36 18.15 -1.11 -0.11
N SER A 37 19.02 -0.16 -0.45
CA SER A 37 19.84 -0.21 -1.67
C SER A 37 21.11 -1.04 -1.44
N ALA A 38 21.62 -1.66 -2.51
CA ALA A 38 22.92 -2.33 -2.52
C ALA A 38 24.08 -1.37 -2.20
N ASP A 39 23.92 -0.08 -2.50
CA ASP A 39 24.91 0.97 -2.18
C ASP A 39 24.97 1.31 -0.67
N GLY A 40 24.20 0.61 0.17
CA GLY A 40 24.13 0.84 1.61
C GLY A 40 23.21 1.99 2.04
N LYS A 41 22.48 2.60 1.11
CA LYS A 41 21.46 3.62 1.40
C LYS A 41 20.15 2.97 1.86
N GLY A 42 19.39 3.67 2.71
CA GLY A 42 18.07 3.23 3.17
C GLY A 42 18.10 2.45 4.50
N GLY A 43 17.04 1.70 4.78
CA GLY A 43 16.88 0.97 6.05
C GLY A 43 15.63 0.10 6.09
N PRO A 44 15.52 -0.82 7.08
CA PRO A 44 14.35 -1.70 7.17
C PRO A 44 13.10 -0.94 7.60
N LEU A 45 11.95 -1.32 7.04
CA LEU A 45 10.64 -0.91 7.51
C LEU A 45 10.34 -1.64 8.83
N LEU A 46 10.32 -0.90 9.94
CA LEU A 46 10.05 -1.43 11.28
C LEU A 46 8.59 -1.25 11.72
N GLY A 47 7.84 -0.39 11.02
CA GLY A 47 6.43 -0.10 11.30
C GLY A 47 5.46 -1.02 10.54
N GLY A 48 4.17 -0.87 10.84
CA GLY A 48 3.11 -1.56 10.10
C GLY A 48 2.99 -1.00 8.68
N THR A 49 3.40 -1.80 7.69
CA THR A 49 3.23 -1.53 6.26
C THR A 49 2.41 -2.64 5.61
N ASN A 50 1.90 -2.38 4.41
CA ASN A 50 1.34 -3.43 3.57
C ASN A 50 2.44 -4.05 2.70
N LYS A 51 3.00 -5.15 3.18
CA LYS A 51 4.08 -5.88 2.51
C LYS A 51 3.77 -6.24 1.06
N GLN A 52 2.52 -6.59 0.73
CA GLN A 52 2.17 -6.93 -0.66
C GLN A 52 2.27 -5.71 -1.57
N VAL A 53 1.79 -4.55 -1.10
CA VAL A 53 1.88 -3.30 -1.86
C VAL A 53 3.33 -2.86 -2.06
N ASP A 54 4.19 -3.08 -1.07
CA ASP A 54 5.62 -2.78 -1.17
C ASP A 54 6.30 -3.68 -2.21
N LEU A 55 5.97 -4.97 -2.23
CA LEU A 55 6.45 -5.94 -3.23
C LEU A 55 5.97 -5.59 -4.64
N ASP A 56 4.73 -5.12 -4.78
CA ASP A 56 4.17 -4.73 -6.08
C ASP A 56 4.79 -3.42 -6.62
N ASN A 57 5.44 -2.61 -5.78
CA ASN A 57 6.03 -1.31 -6.19
C ASN A 57 7.50 -1.14 -5.75
N PRO A 58 8.42 -1.97 -6.23
CA PRO A 58 9.84 -1.85 -5.86
C PRO A 58 10.44 -0.48 -6.25
N SER A 59 9.97 0.16 -7.32
CA SER A 59 10.40 1.50 -7.70
C SER A 59 10.04 2.57 -6.66
N ASN A 60 8.89 2.47 -6.00
CA ASN A 60 8.50 3.39 -4.92
C ASN A 60 9.39 3.24 -3.68
N LEU A 61 10.06 2.09 -3.52
CA LEU A 61 11.03 1.84 -2.45
C LEU A 61 12.43 2.41 -2.76
N GLY A 62 12.62 2.98 -3.95
CA GLY A 62 13.89 3.55 -4.38
C GLY A 62 14.75 2.62 -5.24
N ALA A 63 14.15 1.60 -5.87
CA ALA A 63 14.88 0.73 -6.82
C ALA A 63 15.42 1.49 -8.05
N ALA A 64 14.81 2.62 -8.42
CA ALA A 64 15.32 3.54 -9.42
C ALA A 64 16.10 4.69 -8.74
N CYS A 65 17.40 4.81 -9.01
CA CYS A 65 18.28 5.70 -8.26
C CYS A 65 18.38 7.15 -8.80
N THR A 66 17.73 7.45 -9.93
CA THR A 66 17.84 8.75 -10.62
C THR A 66 16.70 9.72 -10.28
N ASP A 67 15.66 9.26 -9.60
CA ASP A 67 14.52 10.08 -9.19
C ASP A 67 14.97 11.19 -8.21
N SER A 68 14.42 12.39 -8.39
CA SER A 68 14.79 13.56 -7.58
C SER A 68 13.66 14.58 -7.49
N GLY A 69 13.69 15.39 -6.44
CA GLY A 69 12.71 16.44 -6.20
C GLY A 69 11.38 15.93 -5.66
N VAL A 70 10.40 16.84 -5.62
CA VAL A 70 9.03 16.55 -5.15
C VAL A 70 8.13 16.47 -6.37
N VAL A 71 7.62 15.27 -6.66
CA VAL A 71 6.66 15.01 -7.74
C VAL A 71 5.34 14.58 -7.08
N PRO A 72 4.19 15.12 -7.51
CA PRO A 72 2.89 14.68 -6.99
C PRO A 72 2.63 13.21 -7.33
N ASN A 73 1.70 12.56 -6.62
CA ASN A 73 1.31 11.20 -6.95
C ASN A 73 0.65 11.13 -8.33
N LEU A 74 1.14 10.22 -9.17
CA LEU A 74 0.64 9.97 -10.53
C LEU A 74 0.06 8.56 -10.70
N LYS A 75 -0.11 7.81 -9.61
CA LYS A 75 -0.60 6.43 -9.65
C LYS A 75 -1.86 6.28 -8.80
N TRP A 76 -2.89 5.71 -9.40
CA TRP A 76 -4.08 5.23 -8.70
C TRP A 76 -4.48 3.86 -9.22
N ARG A 77 -4.83 2.93 -8.34
CA ARG A 77 -5.25 1.57 -8.72
C ARG A 77 -6.76 1.49 -8.69
N PHE A 78 -7.36 0.91 -9.72
CA PHE A 78 -8.79 0.62 -9.72
C PHE A 78 -9.19 -0.29 -8.54
N SER A 79 -8.27 -1.11 -8.03
CA SER A 79 -8.48 -1.93 -6.82
C SER A 79 -8.76 -1.12 -5.55
N ASP A 80 -8.31 0.12 -5.49
CA ASP A 80 -8.55 1.02 -4.36
C ASP A 80 -9.82 1.87 -4.56
N SER A 81 -10.46 1.77 -5.73
CA SER A 81 -11.66 2.53 -6.09
C SER A 81 -12.93 1.82 -5.62
N HIS A 82 -13.96 2.60 -5.26
CA HIS A 82 -15.26 2.06 -4.87
C HIS A 82 -15.92 1.31 -6.04
N VAL A 83 -16.44 0.11 -5.75
CA VAL A 83 -17.15 -0.71 -6.74
C VAL A 83 -18.66 -0.57 -6.53
N LYS A 84 -19.34 -0.05 -7.54
CA LYS A 84 -20.80 -0.05 -7.63
C LYS A 84 -21.26 -1.37 -8.27
N LEU A 85 -21.95 -2.18 -7.47
CA LEU A 85 -22.58 -3.41 -7.94
C LEU A 85 -23.96 -3.12 -8.52
N SER A 86 -24.34 -3.85 -9.56
CA SER A 86 -25.65 -3.72 -10.21
C SER A 86 -26.14 -5.09 -10.69
N ASN A 87 -27.44 -5.21 -10.95
CA ASN A 87 -27.97 -6.43 -11.55
C ASN A 87 -27.36 -6.61 -12.94
N GLY A 88 -26.61 -7.70 -13.13
CA GLY A 88 -25.95 -7.99 -14.40
C GLY A 88 -24.52 -7.45 -14.52
N GLY A 89 -23.93 -6.82 -13.49
CA GLY A 89 -22.57 -6.30 -13.64
C GLY A 89 -22.01 -5.51 -12.45
N TRP A 90 -20.91 -4.81 -12.72
CA TRP A 90 -20.33 -3.84 -11.80
C TRP A 90 -19.61 -2.73 -12.56
N THR A 91 -19.46 -1.59 -11.90
CA THR A 91 -18.62 -0.49 -12.39
C THR A 91 -17.80 0.09 -11.24
N ARG A 92 -16.62 0.60 -11.57
CA ARG A 92 -15.78 1.41 -10.68
C ARG A 92 -15.10 2.49 -11.50
N GLU A 93 -14.82 3.61 -10.88
CA GLU A 93 -14.34 4.81 -11.56
C GLU A 93 -13.05 5.32 -10.92
N GLN A 94 -12.25 6.03 -11.70
CA GLN A 94 -11.11 6.82 -11.23
C GLN A 94 -11.34 8.25 -11.69
N VAL A 95 -11.55 9.14 -10.72
CA VAL A 95 -11.90 10.53 -10.97
C VAL A 95 -10.90 11.46 -10.27
N VAL A 96 -11.10 12.77 -10.42
CA VAL A 96 -10.18 13.80 -9.87
C VAL A 96 -10.01 13.72 -8.35
N THR A 97 -10.97 13.15 -7.61
CA THR A 97 -10.81 12.94 -6.16
C THR A 97 -9.84 11.81 -5.82
N ASP A 98 -9.66 10.86 -6.74
CA ASP A 98 -8.75 9.72 -6.59
C ASP A 98 -7.35 10.06 -7.11
N LEU A 99 -7.28 10.73 -8.26
CA LEU A 99 -6.04 11.18 -8.89
C LEU A 99 -6.13 12.67 -9.28
N PRO A 100 -5.88 13.61 -8.35
CA PRO A 100 -6.10 15.05 -8.57
C PRO A 100 -5.29 15.70 -9.71
N LEU A 101 -4.24 15.02 -10.17
CA LEU A 101 -3.40 15.47 -11.28
C LEU A 101 -4.02 15.13 -12.64
N SER A 102 -4.97 14.18 -12.70
CA SER A 102 -5.73 13.86 -13.91
C SER A 102 -7.01 14.70 -13.96
N ARG A 103 -6.90 15.93 -14.48
CA ARG A 103 -8.02 16.88 -14.52
C ARG A 103 -8.89 16.76 -15.77
N ASP A 104 -8.28 16.37 -16.87
CA ASP A 104 -8.94 16.37 -18.18
C ASP A 104 -9.45 14.98 -18.58
N ILE A 105 -9.00 13.94 -17.88
CA ILE A 105 -9.34 12.54 -18.16
C ILE A 105 -9.77 11.85 -16.87
N ALA A 106 -10.90 11.16 -16.93
CA ALA A 106 -11.35 10.20 -15.95
C ALA A 106 -11.50 8.82 -16.61
N ALA A 107 -11.56 7.75 -15.82
CA ALA A 107 -11.67 6.40 -16.34
C ALA A 107 -12.77 5.62 -15.60
N ALA A 108 -13.47 4.76 -16.34
CA ALA A 108 -14.42 3.80 -15.78
C ALA A 108 -14.01 2.39 -16.20
N GLN A 109 -14.02 1.46 -15.24
CA GLN A 109 -13.93 0.02 -15.50
C GLN A 109 -15.29 -0.60 -15.27
N GLN A 110 -15.75 -1.37 -16.25
CA GLN A 110 -17.10 -1.95 -16.26
C GLN A 110 -17.03 -3.42 -16.61
N HIS A 111 -17.96 -4.19 -16.04
CA HIS A 111 -18.21 -5.58 -16.42
C HIS A 111 -19.70 -5.78 -16.56
N LEU A 112 -20.10 -6.40 -17.68
CA LEU A 112 -21.46 -6.83 -17.95
C LEU A 112 -21.48 -8.34 -18.14
N ARG A 113 -22.43 -9.00 -17.48
CA ARG A 113 -22.75 -10.41 -17.72
C ARG A 113 -23.47 -10.55 -19.06
N GLN A 114 -23.46 -11.75 -19.62
CA GLN A 114 -24.19 -12.04 -20.84
C GLN A 114 -25.68 -11.67 -20.71
N GLY A 115 -26.19 -10.91 -21.69
CA GLY A 115 -27.57 -10.42 -21.72
C GLY A 115 -27.84 -9.17 -20.86
N ALA A 116 -26.86 -8.69 -20.09
CA ALA A 116 -26.98 -7.42 -19.38
C ALA A 116 -26.79 -6.23 -20.34
N ILE A 117 -27.40 -5.10 -19.99
CA ILE A 117 -27.38 -3.87 -20.79
C ILE A 117 -26.87 -2.74 -19.88
N ARG A 118 -25.94 -1.93 -20.39
CA ARG A 118 -25.70 -0.59 -19.83
C ARG A 118 -26.81 0.30 -20.39
N GLU A 119 -27.66 0.85 -19.51
CA GLU A 119 -28.85 1.62 -19.89
C GLU A 119 -28.52 2.64 -20.99
N LEU A 120 -29.43 2.88 -21.93
CA LEU A 120 -29.18 3.86 -22.98
C LEU A 120 -29.06 5.26 -22.36
N HIS A 121 -27.92 5.92 -22.55
CA HIS A 121 -27.63 7.23 -21.98
C HIS A 121 -26.74 8.06 -22.90
N TRP A 122 -26.57 9.33 -22.56
CA TRP A 122 -25.62 10.26 -23.17
C TRP A 122 -24.82 10.96 -22.07
N HIS A 123 -23.68 11.54 -22.45
CA HIS A 123 -22.88 12.36 -21.57
C HIS A 123 -22.43 13.63 -22.30
N GLN A 124 -22.08 14.67 -21.54
CA GLN A 124 -21.47 15.87 -22.10
C GLN A 124 -20.02 15.61 -22.55
N VAL A 125 -19.33 14.71 -21.86
CA VAL A 125 -17.94 14.32 -22.14
C VAL A 125 -17.93 13.26 -23.24
N ALA A 126 -16.90 13.27 -24.08
CA ALA A 126 -16.68 12.21 -25.05
C ALA A 126 -16.29 10.90 -24.33
N GLU A 127 -16.82 9.77 -24.81
CA GLU A 127 -16.47 8.40 -24.39
C GLU A 127 -15.90 7.60 -25.56
#